data_AF-A0A7X6JMR9-F1
#
_entry.id   AF-A0A7X6JMR9-F1
#
_cell.length_a   1.000
_cell.length_b   1.000
_cell.length_c   1.000
_cell.angle_alpha   90.00
_cell.angle_beta   90.00
_cell.angle_gamma   90.00
#
_symmetry.space_group_name_H-M   'P 1'
#
loop_
_entity.id
_entity.type
_entity.pdbx_description
1 polymer ?
#
loop_
_entity_poly.entity_id
_entity_poly.type
_entity_poly.pdbx_seq_one_letter_code
_entity_poly.pdbx_strand_id
1 'polypeptide(L)'
;MDNGNTLLVQTTGRFILNAYFPLQFALMAIFFLYIGVKVIASKRPLLLPSKVFFLFMVFAFTPQIIMSFEIYFSTDGIGLLPLMSPAILLVFLVFSWFQMKGYMVIGVSDDSFRSALHYALIQYNVQFKEQLSLIRLEDVNADLQVSVQSWVGTAQLKLKPSKNKILLSQLVSGINDYFLSNSVEPNNVTSIFYVVIGLFLLIFSGFYMS
;
A
#
# COMPACT_ATOMS: atom_id res chain seq x y z
N MET A 1 -21.77 30.11 -27.32
CA MET A 1 -21.21 28.75 -27.42
C MET A 1 -20.72 28.40 -26.03
N ASP A 2 -21.54 27.73 -25.20
CA ASP A 2 -21.19 27.44 -23.79
C ASP A 2 -21.95 26.22 -23.21
N ASN A 3 -23.02 25.77 -23.88
CA ASN A 3 -23.83 24.63 -23.42
C ASN A 3 -23.12 23.27 -23.55
N GLY A 4 -22.08 23.16 -24.39
CA GLY A 4 -21.39 21.88 -24.63
C GLY A 4 -20.48 21.45 -23.48
N ASN A 5 -19.72 22.38 -22.90
CA ASN A 5 -18.78 22.10 -21.80
C ASN A 5 -19.52 21.86 -20.49
N THR A 6 -20.60 22.61 -20.23
CA THR A 6 -21.44 22.42 -19.04
C THR A 6 -22.17 21.06 -19.03
N LEU A 7 -22.63 20.57 -20.18
CA LEU A 7 -23.25 19.24 -20.30
C LEU A 7 -22.23 18.11 -20.12
N LEU A 8 -21.00 18.25 -20.62
CA LEU A 8 -19.92 17.27 -20.42
C LEU A 8 -19.52 17.17 -18.94
N VAL A 9 -19.30 18.29 -18.25
CA VAL A 9 -18.95 18.29 -16.82
C VAL A 9 -20.06 17.67 -15.97
N GLN A 10 -21.33 17.95 -16.28
CA GLN A 10 -22.46 17.36 -15.55
C GLN A 10 -22.62 15.85 -15.82
N THR A 11 -22.32 15.38 -17.03
CA THR A 11 -22.42 13.95 -17.37
C THR A 11 -21.27 13.14 -16.79
N THR A 12 -20.03 13.64 -16.85
CA THR A 12 -18.89 12.97 -16.18
C THR A 12 -19.02 12.98 -14.67
N GLY A 13 -19.46 14.10 -14.08
CA GLY A 13 -19.71 14.18 -12.64
C GLY A 13 -20.71 13.14 -12.16
N ARG A 14 -21.82 12.94 -12.90
CA ARG A 14 -22.81 11.89 -12.60
C ARG A 14 -22.25 10.47 -12.79
N PHE A 15 -21.43 10.23 -13.81
CA PHE A 15 -20.78 8.93 -14.00
C PHE A 15 -19.80 8.61 -12.88
N ILE A 16 -18.96 9.56 -12.48
CA ILE A 16 -18.02 9.38 -11.38
C ILE A 16 -18.78 9.11 -10.07
N LEU A 17 -19.85 9.87 -9.81
CA LEU A 17 -20.67 9.71 -8.61
C LEU A 17 -21.38 8.36 -8.54
N ASN A 18 -22.03 7.93 -9.61
CA ASN A 18 -22.97 6.82 -9.56
C ASN A 18 -22.37 5.47 -9.97
N ALA A 19 -21.26 5.47 -10.72
CA ALA A 19 -20.62 4.24 -11.18
C ALA A 19 -19.20 4.09 -10.61
N TYR A 20 -18.38 5.13 -10.73
CA TYR A 20 -16.96 5.02 -10.37
C TYR A 20 -16.73 4.95 -8.87
N PHE A 21 -17.28 5.87 -8.07
CA PHE A 21 -17.12 5.86 -6.61
C PHE A 21 -17.63 4.57 -5.95
N PRO A 22 -18.85 4.07 -6.25
CA PRO A 22 -19.27 2.81 -5.65
C PRO A 22 -18.39 1.64 -6.07
N LEU A 23 -17.98 1.55 -7.34
CA LEU A 23 -17.02 0.52 -7.77
C LEU A 23 -15.67 0.64 -7.04
N GLN A 24 -15.15 1.86 -6.90
CA GLN A 24 -13.90 2.14 -6.20
C GLN A 24 -14.00 1.71 -4.74
N PHE A 25 -15.06 2.12 -4.04
CA PHE A 25 -15.29 1.75 -2.65
C PHE A 25 -15.47 0.25 -2.47
N ALA A 26 -16.20 -0.43 -3.36
CA ALA A 26 -16.36 -1.88 -3.33
C ALA A 26 -15.01 -2.60 -3.50
N LEU A 27 -14.20 -2.22 -4.49
CA LEU A 27 -12.90 -2.85 -4.74
C LEU A 27 -11.91 -2.61 -3.59
N MET A 28 -11.85 -1.39 -3.06
CA MET A 28 -11.04 -1.08 -1.89
C MET A 28 -11.52 -1.83 -0.65
N ALA A 29 -12.83 -1.95 -0.46
CA ALA A 29 -13.41 -2.70 0.64
C ALA A 29 -13.02 -4.17 0.59
N ILE A 30 -13.16 -4.82 -0.57
CA ILE A 30 -12.75 -6.21 -0.78
C ILE A 30 -11.27 -6.39 -0.45
N PHE A 31 -10.42 -5.45 -0.89
CA PHE A 31 -8.99 -5.49 -0.61
C PHE A 31 -8.67 -5.40 0.90
N PHE A 32 -9.23 -4.41 1.61
CA PHE A 32 -8.99 -4.25 3.04
C PHE A 32 -9.58 -5.39 3.87
N LEU A 33 -10.79 -5.84 3.53
CA LEU A 33 -11.41 -7.02 4.15
C LEU A 33 -10.57 -8.27 3.91
N TYR A 34 -10.09 -8.49 2.69
CA TYR A 34 -9.23 -9.64 2.38
C TYR A 34 -8.00 -9.65 3.27
N ILE A 35 -7.28 -8.52 3.39
CA ILE A 35 -6.08 -8.45 4.23
C ILE A 35 -6.43 -8.70 5.70
N GLY A 36 -7.43 -7.97 6.22
CA GLY A 36 -7.80 -8.05 7.63
C GLY A 36 -8.30 -9.44 8.02
N VAL A 37 -9.25 -9.98 7.27
CA VAL A 37 -9.82 -11.32 7.50
C VAL A 37 -8.75 -12.39 7.31
N LYS A 38 -7.88 -12.30 6.30
CA LYS A 38 -6.85 -13.32 6.07
C LYS A 38 -5.89 -13.43 7.23
N VAL A 39 -5.42 -12.32 7.80
CA VAL A 39 -4.50 -12.35 8.96
C VAL A 39 -5.21 -12.93 10.19
N ILE A 40 -6.45 -12.49 10.45
CA ILE A 40 -7.24 -12.94 11.60
C ILE A 40 -7.59 -14.44 11.50
N ALA A 41 -8.09 -14.88 10.33
CA ALA A 41 -8.54 -16.25 10.10
C ALA A 41 -7.36 -17.23 9.99
N SER A 42 -6.29 -16.84 9.31
CA SER A 42 -5.09 -17.70 9.18
C SER A 42 -4.25 -17.72 10.46
N LYS A 43 -4.50 -16.79 11.40
CA LYS A 43 -3.67 -16.53 12.58
C LYS A 43 -2.18 -16.42 12.25
N ARG A 44 -1.89 -15.84 11.09
CA ARG A 44 -0.53 -15.78 10.53
C ARG A 44 -0.28 -14.40 9.94
N PRO A 45 0.95 -13.88 10.07
CA PRO A 45 1.35 -12.68 9.38
C PRO A 45 1.17 -12.79 7.87
N LEU A 46 0.83 -11.67 7.23
CA LEU A 46 0.70 -11.58 5.79
C LEU A 46 1.81 -10.72 5.21
N LEU A 47 2.55 -11.27 4.24
CA LEU A 47 3.53 -10.54 3.46
C LEU A 47 2.93 -10.09 2.14
N LEU A 48 3.05 -8.81 1.83
CA LEU A 48 2.55 -8.21 0.59
C LEU A 48 3.60 -7.29 -0.02
N PRO A 49 3.76 -7.29 -1.36
CA PRO A 49 4.56 -6.27 -2.03
C PRO A 49 3.96 -4.88 -1.77
N SER A 50 4.76 -3.92 -1.31
CA SER A 50 4.30 -2.54 -1.05
C SER A 50 3.73 -1.85 -2.30
N LYS A 51 4.11 -2.33 -3.49
CA LYS A 51 3.56 -1.86 -4.78
C LYS A 51 2.06 -2.11 -4.92
N VAL A 52 1.51 -3.12 -4.27
CA VAL A 52 0.06 -3.39 -4.31
C VAL A 52 -0.69 -2.25 -3.64
N PHE A 53 -0.23 -1.80 -2.47
CA PHE A 53 -0.78 -0.62 -1.79
C PHE A 53 -0.65 0.66 -2.64
N PHE A 54 0.49 0.83 -3.33
CA PHE A 54 0.66 1.95 -4.25
C PHE A 54 -0.38 1.93 -5.39
N LEU A 55 -0.67 0.77 -5.98
CA LEU A 55 -1.67 0.65 -7.03
C LEU A 55 -3.06 1.04 -6.53
N PHE A 56 -3.45 0.58 -5.34
CA PHE A 56 -4.70 0.98 -4.70
C PHE A 56 -4.73 2.47 -4.36
N MET A 57 -3.62 3.06 -3.96
CA MET A 57 -3.51 4.50 -3.73
C MET A 57 -3.74 5.29 -5.02
N VAL A 58 -3.07 4.91 -6.12
CA VAL A 58 -3.30 5.54 -7.43
C VAL A 58 -4.76 5.40 -7.83
N PHE A 59 -5.32 4.20 -7.74
CA PHE A 59 -6.72 3.93 -8.01
C PHE A 59 -7.65 4.81 -7.18
N ALA A 60 -7.37 4.99 -5.88
CA ALA A 60 -8.18 5.82 -4.99
C ALA A 60 -8.18 7.31 -5.39
N PHE A 61 -7.07 7.81 -5.94
CA PHE A 61 -6.93 9.21 -6.35
C PHE A 61 -7.35 9.50 -7.79
N THR A 62 -7.65 8.48 -8.60
CA THR A 62 -8.08 8.67 -9.99
C THR A 62 -9.29 9.60 -10.18
N PRO A 63 -10.36 9.61 -9.34
CA PRO A 63 -11.48 10.54 -9.55
C PRO A 63 -11.02 11.98 -9.42
N GLN A 64 -10.14 12.24 -8.44
CA GLN A 64 -9.60 13.57 -8.20
C GLN A 64 -8.74 14.05 -9.36
N ILE A 65 -7.98 13.14 -10.00
CA ILE A 65 -7.23 13.44 -11.22
C ILE A 65 -8.19 13.84 -12.35
N ILE A 66 -9.21 13.01 -12.61
CA ILE A 66 -10.17 13.24 -13.70
C ILE A 66 -10.88 14.59 -13.50
N MET A 67 -11.45 14.82 -12.32
CA MET A 67 -12.13 16.08 -12.00
C MET A 67 -11.22 17.31 -12.13
N SER A 68 -9.95 17.20 -11.72
CA SER A 68 -8.99 18.31 -11.83
C SER A 68 -8.74 18.71 -13.28
N PHE A 69 -8.61 17.72 -14.17
CA PHE A 69 -8.44 17.99 -15.61
C PHE A 69 -9.71 18.55 -16.24
N GLU A 70 -10.89 18.04 -15.89
CA GLU A 70 -12.15 18.58 -16.41
C GLU A 70 -12.36 20.04 -16.04
N ILE A 71 -12.08 20.41 -14.78
CA ILE A 71 -12.14 21.81 -14.33
C ILE A 71 -11.15 22.67 -15.11
N TYR A 72 -9.93 22.18 -15.34
CA TYR A 72 -8.91 22.91 -16.12
C TYR A 72 -9.33 23.17 -17.57
N PHE A 73 -9.97 22.21 -18.23
CA PHE A 73 -10.45 22.37 -19.61
C PHE A 73 -11.76 23.19 -19.71
N SER A 74 -12.54 23.25 -18.63
CA SER A 74 -13.84 23.95 -18.60
C SER A 74 -13.72 25.42 -18.23
N THR A 75 -12.70 25.77 -17.46
CA THR A 75 -12.28 27.17 -17.27
C THR A 75 -11.35 27.49 -18.44
N ASP A 76 -11.38 28.67 -19.06
CA ASP A 76 -10.55 29.02 -20.25
C ASP A 76 -9.01 29.01 -20.06
N GLY A 77 -8.47 28.20 -19.13
CA GLY A 77 -7.10 27.68 -19.17
C GLY A 77 -6.00 28.62 -18.65
N ILE A 78 -6.33 29.84 -18.24
CA ILE A 78 -5.30 30.87 -17.95
C ILE A 78 -4.91 30.96 -16.46
N GLY A 79 -5.44 30.08 -15.60
CA GLY A 79 -5.15 30.08 -14.17
C GLY A 79 -4.06 29.09 -13.76
N LEU A 80 -3.09 29.53 -12.95
CA LEU A 80 -2.13 28.64 -12.26
C LEU A 80 -2.82 27.77 -11.19
N LEU A 81 -3.90 28.28 -10.60
CA LEU A 81 -4.65 27.68 -9.49
C LEU A 81 -5.24 26.28 -9.81
N PRO A 82 -5.96 26.06 -10.93
CA PRO A 82 -6.49 24.75 -11.29
C PRO A 82 -5.40 23.68 -11.56
N LEU A 83 -4.19 24.09 -11.94
CA LEU A 83 -3.04 23.20 -12.17
C LEU A 83 -2.31 22.80 -10.88
N MET A 84 -2.45 23.55 -9.79
CA MET A 84 -1.77 23.25 -8.53
C MET A 84 -2.19 21.90 -7.94
N SER A 85 -3.50 21.60 -7.93
CA SER A 85 -4.02 20.35 -7.36
C SER A 85 -3.46 19.09 -8.05
N PRO A 86 -3.57 18.95 -9.39
CA PRO A 86 -3.01 17.78 -10.07
C PRO A 86 -1.48 17.75 -10.00
N ALA A 87 -0.79 18.89 -9.97
CA ALA A 87 0.67 18.95 -9.81
C ALA A 87 1.13 18.43 -8.43
N ILE A 88 0.49 18.88 -7.34
CA ILE A 88 0.79 18.41 -5.98
C ILE A 88 0.51 16.91 -5.86
N LEU A 89 -0.60 16.44 -6.43
CA LEU A 89 -0.94 15.03 -6.44
C LEU A 89 0.11 14.21 -7.20
N LEU A 90 0.59 14.70 -8.35
CA LEU A 90 1.65 14.03 -9.11
C LEU A 90 2.96 13.95 -8.31
N VAL A 91 3.37 15.04 -7.65
CA VAL A 91 4.55 15.04 -6.78
C VAL A 91 4.37 14.03 -5.64
N PHE A 92 3.19 13.98 -5.01
CA PHE A 92 2.87 13.02 -3.96
C PHE A 92 2.93 11.56 -4.45
N LEU A 93 2.40 11.26 -5.64
CA LEU A 93 2.45 9.93 -6.25
C LEU A 93 3.89 9.51 -6.56
N VAL A 94 4.70 10.41 -7.14
CA VAL A 94 6.11 10.14 -7.42
C VAL A 94 6.88 9.90 -6.13
N PHE A 95 6.70 10.75 -5.12
CA PHE A 95 7.31 10.57 -3.81
C PHE A 95 6.92 9.21 -3.18
N SER A 96 5.63 8.88 -3.20
CA SER A 96 5.11 7.62 -2.68
C SER A 96 5.65 6.41 -3.43
N TRP A 97 5.85 6.50 -4.75
CA TRP A 97 6.47 5.43 -5.55
C TRP A 97 7.90 5.12 -5.09
N PHE A 98 8.69 6.15 -4.77
CA PHE A 98 10.04 5.96 -4.22
C PHE A 98 10.03 5.41 -2.79
N GLN A 99 9.02 5.79 -2.00
CA GLN A 99 8.87 5.34 -0.63
C GLN A 99 8.44 3.86 -0.58
N MET A 100 7.36 3.50 -1.28
CA MET A 100 6.66 2.19 -1.31
C MET A 100 7.42 1.06 -2.04
N LYS A 101 8.74 1.04 -1.93
CA LYS A 101 9.58 -0.04 -2.44
C LYS A 101 9.79 -1.08 -1.35
N GLY A 102 9.60 -2.34 -1.70
CA GLY A 102 9.87 -3.48 -0.83
C GLY A 102 8.61 -4.26 -0.50
N TYR A 103 8.59 -4.83 0.69
CA TYR A 103 7.51 -5.67 1.21
C TYR A 103 7.01 -5.12 2.53
N MET A 104 5.70 -5.19 2.71
CA MET A 104 5.02 -4.91 3.95
C MET A 104 4.61 -6.24 4.58
N VAL A 105 4.78 -6.34 5.90
CA VAL A 105 4.31 -7.47 6.69
C VAL A 105 3.29 -6.96 7.68
N ILE A 106 2.14 -7.63 7.75
CA ILE A 106 1.01 -7.26 8.61
C ILE A 106 0.77 -8.40 9.56
N GLY A 107 0.52 -8.10 10.83
CA GLY A 107 0.28 -9.09 11.86
C GLY A 107 1.53 -9.49 12.64
N VAL A 108 2.55 -8.64 12.74
CA VAL A 108 3.84 -8.99 13.38
C VAL A 108 4.18 -8.14 14.61
N SER A 109 4.85 -8.74 15.58
CA SER A 109 5.57 -8.04 16.66
C SER A 109 7.04 -7.81 16.29
N ASP A 110 7.77 -7.00 17.08
CA ASP A 110 9.22 -6.81 16.86
C ASP A 110 9.97 -8.14 16.93
N ASP A 111 9.75 -8.90 18.00
CA ASP A 111 10.46 -10.16 18.24
C ASP A 111 10.16 -11.21 17.16
N SER A 112 8.89 -11.34 16.77
CA SER A 112 8.48 -12.32 15.75
C SER A 112 9.02 -11.97 14.37
N PHE A 113 9.01 -10.70 14.00
CA PHE A 113 9.55 -10.25 12.73
C PHE A 113 11.08 -10.40 12.69
N ARG A 114 11.78 -9.99 13.75
CA ARG A 114 13.24 -10.11 13.84
C ARG A 114 13.69 -11.57 13.80
N SER A 115 13.01 -12.45 14.54
CA SER A 115 13.30 -13.90 14.52
C SER A 115 13.12 -14.49 13.12
N ALA A 116 12.03 -14.14 12.43
CA ALA A 116 11.78 -14.60 11.06
C ALA A 116 12.82 -14.06 10.07
N LEU A 117 13.25 -12.81 10.24
CA LEU A 117 14.26 -12.19 9.40
C LEU A 117 15.64 -12.81 9.61
N HIS A 118 16.04 -13.05 10.87
CA HIS A 118 17.30 -13.75 11.18
C HIS A 118 17.30 -15.16 10.64
N TYR A 119 16.19 -15.89 10.78
CA TYR A 119 16.02 -17.20 10.18
C TYR A 119 16.26 -17.16 8.67
N ALA A 120 15.65 -16.21 7.96
CA ALA A 120 15.85 -16.07 6.52
C ALA A 120 17.30 -15.70 6.15
N LEU A 121 17.95 -14.79 6.89
CA LEU A 121 19.34 -14.41 6.64
C LEU A 121 20.31 -15.60 6.81
N ILE A 122 20.10 -16.41 7.85
CA ILE A 122 20.88 -17.62 8.10
C ILE A 122 20.60 -18.69 7.03
N GLN A 123 19.33 -18.90 6.66
CA GLN A 123 18.93 -19.88 5.64
C GLN A 123 19.61 -19.62 4.29
N TYR A 124 19.78 -18.34 3.91
CA TYR A 124 20.46 -17.94 2.68
C TYR A 124 21.96 -17.64 2.85
N ASN A 125 22.54 -17.98 4.01
CA ASN A 125 23.96 -17.81 4.34
C ASN A 125 24.48 -16.37 4.07
N VAL A 126 23.68 -15.36 4.40
CA VAL A 126 24.01 -13.95 4.19
C VAL A 126 24.69 -13.42 5.44
N GLN A 127 25.94 -12.96 5.35
CA GLN A 127 26.59 -12.28 6.47
C GLN A 127 25.97 -10.91 6.70
N PHE A 128 25.58 -10.66 7.95
CA PHE A 128 24.87 -9.44 8.30
C PHE A 128 25.35 -8.83 9.62
N LYS A 129 25.26 -7.50 9.68
CA LYS A 129 25.50 -6.72 10.89
C LYS A 129 24.29 -5.84 11.19
N GLU A 130 23.70 -6.04 12.36
CA GLU A 130 22.60 -5.20 12.80
C GLU A 130 23.09 -3.80 13.20
N GLN A 131 22.32 -2.80 12.78
CA GLN A 131 22.39 -1.42 13.23
C GLN A 131 20.96 -0.98 13.62
N LEU A 132 20.85 0.17 14.28
CA LEU A 132 19.60 0.61 14.94
C LEU A 132 18.34 0.57 14.04
N SER A 133 18.47 0.77 12.72
CA SER A 133 17.35 0.75 11.76
C SER A 133 17.68 0.08 10.41
N LEU A 134 18.85 -0.55 10.34
CA LEU A 134 19.45 -1.07 9.10
C LEU A 134 20.17 -2.37 9.42
N ILE A 135 20.04 -3.36 8.55
CA ILE A 135 20.86 -4.55 8.58
C ILE A 135 21.80 -4.46 7.38
N ARG A 136 23.09 -4.29 7.64
CA ARG A 136 24.10 -4.24 6.58
C ARG A 136 24.42 -5.66 6.15
N LEU A 137 24.28 -5.94 4.87
CA LEU A 137 24.60 -7.23 4.26
C LEU A 137 26.02 -7.14 3.72
N GLU A 138 26.97 -7.74 4.45
CA GLU A 138 28.41 -7.54 4.22
C GLU A 138 28.84 -8.11 2.86
N ASP A 139 28.36 -9.30 2.51
CA ASP A 139 28.72 -10.00 1.26
C ASP A 139 28.26 -9.28 0.00
N VAL A 140 27.14 -8.56 0.08
CA VAL A 140 26.44 -7.99 -1.08
C VAL A 140 26.58 -6.47 -1.15
N ASN A 141 27.31 -5.88 -0.20
CA ASN A 141 27.48 -4.44 0.00
C ASN A 141 26.16 -3.67 -0.18
N ALA A 142 25.12 -4.15 0.50
CA ALA A 142 23.76 -3.62 0.42
C ALA A 142 23.18 -3.46 1.81
N ASP A 143 22.30 -2.47 1.97
CA ASP A 143 21.63 -2.22 3.23
C ASP A 143 20.17 -2.69 3.16
N LEU A 144 19.78 -3.53 4.10
CA LEU A 144 18.41 -3.94 4.31
C LEU A 144 17.78 -3.01 5.35
N GLN A 145 16.94 -2.10 4.89
CA GLN A 145 16.17 -1.22 5.76
C GLN A 145 14.97 -1.99 6.31
N VAL A 146 14.89 -2.01 7.64
CA VAL A 146 13.83 -2.65 8.40
C VAL A 146 13.13 -1.59 9.23
N SER A 147 11.81 -1.60 9.23
CA SER A 147 11.03 -0.71 10.10
C SER A 147 9.86 -1.48 10.65
N VAL A 148 9.85 -1.72 11.96
CA VAL A 148 8.76 -2.42 12.65
C VAL A 148 8.00 -1.40 13.50
N GLN A 149 6.69 -1.38 13.32
CA GLN A 149 5.75 -0.60 14.12
C GLN A 149 4.95 -1.58 14.97
N SER A 150 5.57 -2.06 16.04
CA SER A 150 5.06 -3.16 16.87
C SER A 150 3.70 -2.87 17.50
N TRP A 151 3.37 -1.60 17.75
CA TRP A 151 2.10 -1.19 18.33
C TRP A 151 0.92 -1.42 17.37
N VAL A 152 1.09 -1.17 16.07
CA VAL A 152 0.09 -1.48 15.03
C VAL A 152 0.23 -2.87 14.43
N GLY A 153 1.34 -3.55 14.70
CA GLY A 153 1.57 -4.89 14.17
C GLY A 153 2.02 -4.92 12.71
N THR A 154 2.76 -3.91 12.25
CA THR A 154 3.24 -3.85 10.86
C THR A 154 4.76 -3.77 10.81
N ALA A 155 5.34 -4.32 9.74
CA ALA A 155 6.74 -4.15 9.42
C ALA A 155 6.91 -3.82 7.93
N GLN A 156 8.00 -3.15 7.60
CA GLN A 156 8.42 -2.89 6.24
C GLN A 156 9.86 -3.35 6.04
N LEU A 157 10.08 -3.99 4.90
CA LEU A 157 11.37 -4.51 4.48
C LEU A 157 11.73 -3.95 3.12
N LYS A 158 12.85 -3.23 3.04
CA LYS A 158 13.31 -2.56 1.82
C LYS A 158 14.80 -2.74 1.63
N LEU A 159 15.20 -3.18 0.45
CA LEU A 159 16.61 -3.23 0.06
C LEU A 159 17.01 -1.87 -0.56
N LYS A 160 17.93 -1.16 0.09
CA LYS A 160 18.62 0.03 -0.44
C LYS A 160 19.67 -0.42 -1.47
N PRO A 161 20.13 0.45 -2.40
CA PRO A 161 20.54 0.06 -3.74
C PRO A 161 21.47 -1.16 -3.75
N SER A 162 20.94 -2.25 -4.29
CA SER A 162 21.63 -3.51 -4.49
C SER A 162 21.48 -3.89 -5.96
N LYS A 163 22.56 -4.39 -6.55
CA LYS A 163 22.52 -5.02 -7.88
C LYS A 163 21.70 -6.32 -7.86
N ASN A 164 21.44 -6.88 -6.67
CA ASN A 164 20.77 -8.16 -6.50
C ASN A 164 19.27 -7.97 -6.18
N LYS A 165 18.46 -7.87 -7.24
CA LYS A 165 16.99 -7.76 -7.13
C LYS A 165 16.32 -9.03 -6.57
N ILE A 166 17.02 -10.17 -6.62
CA ILE A 166 16.47 -11.48 -6.23
C ILE A 166 16.58 -11.68 -4.71
N LEU A 167 17.61 -11.12 -4.08
CA LEU A 167 17.88 -11.26 -2.64
C LEU A 167 16.67 -10.89 -1.76
N LEU A 168 15.99 -9.78 -2.07
CA LEU A 168 14.83 -9.36 -1.29
C LEU A 168 13.68 -10.37 -1.40
N SER A 169 13.43 -10.93 -2.58
CA SER A 169 12.40 -11.96 -2.75
C SER A 169 12.75 -13.27 -2.03
N GLN A 170 14.03 -13.63 -1.99
CA GLN A 170 14.51 -14.81 -1.24
C GLN A 170 14.30 -14.62 0.26
N LEU A 171 14.74 -13.48 0.82
CA LEU A 171 14.53 -13.17 2.23
C LEU A 171 13.04 -13.18 2.61
N VAL A 172 12.18 -12.63 1.75
CA VAL A 172 10.72 -12.67 1.95
C VAL A 172 10.18 -14.09 1.92
N SER A 173 10.69 -14.96 1.05
CA SER A 173 10.32 -16.38 1.04
C SER A 173 10.71 -17.06 2.35
N GLY A 174 11.96 -16.87 2.82
CA GLY A 174 12.43 -17.45 4.08
C GLY A 174 11.64 -16.95 5.30
N ILE A 175 11.26 -15.67 5.33
CA ILE A 175 10.38 -15.12 6.38
C ILE A 175 9.01 -15.80 6.34
N ASN A 176 8.45 -15.99 5.14
CA ASN A 176 7.17 -16.68 5.00
C ASN A 176 7.27 -18.14 5.44
N ASP A 177 8.34 -18.85 5.07
CA ASP A 177 8.59 -20.23 5.50
C ASP A 177 8.69 -20.35 7.02
N TYR A 178 9.33 -19.38 7.68
CA TYR A 178 9.36 -19.29 9.14
C TYR A 178 7.94 -19.18 9.74
N PHE A 179 7.09 -18.30 9.20
CA PHE A 179 5.70 -18.15 9.67
C PHE A 179 4.79 -19.34 9.35
N LEU A 180 5.15 -20.15 8.34
CA LEU A 180 4.43 -21.39 8.05
C LEU A 180 4.83 -22.51 9.01
N SER A 181 6.10 -22.54 9.41
CA SER A 181 6.70 -23.61 10.21
C SER A 181 6.62 -23.36 11.72
N ASN A 182 6.45 -22.10 12.15
CA ASN A 182 6.38 -21.72 13.56
C ASN A 182 5.02 -21.09 13.89
N SER A 183 4.45 -21.43 15.04
CA SER A 183 3.27 -20.76 15.56
C SER A 183 3.65 -19.38 16.08
N VAL A 184 3.35 -18.34 15.32
CA VAL A 184 3.55 -16.94 15.72
C VAL A 184 2.19 -16.34 16.01
N GLU A 185 2.01 -15.79 17.22
CA GLU A 185 0.80 -15.04 17.56
C GLU A 185 0.80 -13.70 16.80
N PRO A 186 -0.19 -13.45 15.93
CA PRO A 186 -0.21 -12.23 15.15
C PRO A 186 -0.72 -11.04 15.97
N ASN A 187 -0.08 -9.88 15.81
CA ASN A 187 -0.65 -8.62 16.26
C ASN A 187 -1.76 -8.18 15.31
N ASN A 188 -3.02 -8.41 15.69
CA ASN A 188 -4.19 -8.16 14.85
C ASN A 188 -4.65 -6.69 14.78
N VAL A 189 -3.97 -5.74 15.41
CA VAL A 189 -4.41 -4.32 15.47
C VAL A 189 -4.68 -3.77 14.06
N THR A 190 -3.70 -3.78 13.16
CA THR A 190 -3.90 -3.29 11.77
C THR A 190 -4.97 -4.09 11.03
N SER A 191 -5.03 -5.41 11.25
CA SER A 191 -6.01 -6.28 10.60
C SER A 191 -7.44 -5.92 10.99
N ILE A 192 -7.69 -5.64 12.27
CA ILE A 192 -8.99 -5.18 12.77
C ILE A 192 -9.34 -3.82 12.14
N PHE A 193 -8.38 -2.88 12.11
CA PHE A 193 -8.59 -1.59 11.45
C PHE A 193 -8.99 -1.75 9.97
N TYR A 194 -8.32 -2.65 9.24
CA TYR A 194 -8.66 -2.90 7.83
C TYR A 194 -10.02 -3.56 7.65
N VAL A 195 -10.44 -4.45 8.56
CA VAL A 195 -11.81 -4.97 8.54
C VAL A 195 -12.83 -3.84 8.73
N VAL A 196 -12.62 -2.99 9.75
CA VAL A 196 -13.53 -1.87 10.04
C VAL A 196 -13.61 -0.90 8.86
N ILE A 197 -12.46 -0.48 8.31
CA ILE A 197 -12.41 0.40 7.13
C ILE A 197 -13.12 -0.25 5.94
N GLY A 198 -12.88 -1.54 5.69
CA GLY A 198 -13.53 -2.25 4.61
C GLY A 198 -15.05 -2.32 4.73
N LEU A 199 -15.58 -2.52 5.94
CA LEU A 199 -17.02 -2.50 6.20
C LEU A 199 -17.61 -1.11 5.96
N PHE A 200 -16.96 -0.04 6.43
CA PHE A 200 -17.39 1.33 6.14
C PHE A 200 -17.42 1.62 4.63
N LEU A 201 -16.38 1.20 3.90
CA LEU A 201 -16.32 1.36 2.44
C LEU A 201 -17.44 0.59 1.72
N LEU A 202 -17.81 -0.61 2.18
CA LEU A 202 -18.98 -1.31 1.63
C LEU A 202 -20.28 -0.54 1.85
N ILE A 203 -20.48 0.00 3.06
CA ILE A 203 -21.67 0.80 3.37
C ILE A 203 -21.73 2.04 2.46
N PHE A 204 -20.60 2.75 2.30
CA PHE A 204 -20.53 3.87 1.37
C PHE A 204 -20.80 3.44 -0.07
N SER A 205 -20.23 2.33 -0.53
CA SER A 205 -20.54 1.80 -1.86
C SER A 205 -22.03 1.58 -2.06
N GLY A 206 -22.72 0.99 -1.07
CA GLY A 206 -24.17 0.79 -1.13
C GLY A 206 -24.94 2.10 -1.18
N PHE A 207 -24.54 3.09 -0.38
CA PHE A 207 -25.15 4.42 -0.36
C PHE A 207 -25.03 5.17 -1.69
N TYR A 208 -23.90 5.05 -2.39
CA TYR A 208 -23.74 5.67 -3.72
C TYR A 208 -24.49 4.91 -4.83
N MET A 209 -24.92 3.67 -4.59
CA MET A 209 -25.71 2.88 -5.53
C MET A 209 -27.23 3.03 -5.34
N SER A 210 -27.69 3.47 -4.16
CA SER A 210 -29.11 3.71 -3.83
C SER A 210 -29.59 5.08 -4.30
#